data_AF-A0A358XMA5-F1
#
_entry.id   AF-A0A358XMA5-F1
#
_cell.length_a   1.000
_cell.length_b   1.000
_cell.length_c   1.000
_cell.angle_alpha   90.00
_cell.angle_beta   90.00
_cell.angle_gamma   90.00
#
_symmetry.space_group_name_H-M   'P 1'
#
loop_
_entity.id
_entity.type
_entity.pdbx_description
1 polymer ?
#
loop_
_entity_poly.entity_id
_entity_poly.type
_entity_poly.pdbx_seq_one_letter_code
_entity_poly.pdbx_strand_id
1 'polypeptide(L)'
;MGFLLENKDTAKEFRLFFKRGIWSELLKMPTPKPRAFNDWPDEHGKDYDTISPTVFEPLTYNIDCYMTSTSLSRLQEQRDVLLDILKNPSGFNLRADELGRSFALRYVSSNGLRIFNPLRTNGIVYTEFSLTLENTFAPVGVDFYLADVNGLILSYPDKPILFEQQKQLF
;
A
#
# COMPACT_ATOMS: atom_id res chain seq x y z
N MET A 1 -14.89 2.53 -1.40
CA MET A 1 -13.44 2.47 -1.20
C MET A 1 -13.08 2.87 0.22
N GLY A 2 -13.05 1.87 1.10
CA GLY A 2 -12.52 2.00 2.45
C GLY A 2 -11.04 1.63 2.42
N PHE A 3 -10.20 2.53 2.94
CA PHE A 3 -8.80 2.26 3.20
C PHE A 3 -8.54 2.52 4.68
N LEU A 4 -7.76 1.63 5.27
CA LEU A 4 -7.33 1.72 6.67
C LEU A 4 -5.83 1.97 6.69
N LEU A 5 -5.40 2.95 7.47
CA LEU A 5 -3.99 3.26 7.68
C LEU A 5 -3.71 3.00 9.16
N GLU A 6 -2.87 2.00 9.48
CA GLU A 6 -2.68 1.54 10.87
C GLU A 6 -4.01 1.20 11.59
N ASN A 7 -4.91 0.48 10.89
CA ASN A 7 -6.28 0.14 11.34
C ASN A 7 -7.23 1.33 11.56
N LYS A 8 -6.84 2.53 11.15
CA LYS A 8 -7.67 3.74 11.24
C LYS A 8 -8.29 4.09 9.90
N ASP A 9 -9.59 4.39 9.90
CA ASP A 9 -10.34 4.72 8.67
C ASP A 9 -9.86 6.05 8.10
N THR A 10 -9.27 5.99 6.91
CA THR A 10 -8.67 7.14 6.23
C THR A 10 -9.67 8.25 5.91
N ALA A 11 -10.90 7.87 5.56
CA ALA A 11 -11.94 8.84 5.21
C ALA A 11 -12.48 9.56 6.45
N LYS A 12 -12.62 8.85 7.57
CA LYS A 12 -13.17 9.40 8.81
C LYS A 12 -12.16 10.20 9.61
N GLU A 13 -10.96 9.65 9.81
CA GLU A 13 -9.95 10.29 10.66
C GLU A 13 -9.17 11.38 9.92
N PHE A 14 -8.70 11.08 8.71
CA PHE A 14 -7.78 11.96 7.99
C PHE A 14 -8.46 12.78 6.89
N ARG A 15 -9.75 12.53 6.60
CA ARG A 15 -10.45 13.08 5.42
C ARG A 15 -9.64 12.85 4.12
N LEU A 16 -8.93 11.73 4.08
CA LEU A 16 -8.03 11.31 3.02
C LEU A 16 -8.77 10.32 2.11
N PHE A 17 -8.68 10.56 0.81
CA PHE A 17 -9.30 9.74 -0.21
C PHE A 17 -8.26 9.40 -1.27
N PHE A 18 -8.35 8.19 -1.82
CA PHE A 18 -7.46 7.74 -2.87
C PHE A 18 -8.10 7.95 -4.25
N LYS A 19 -7.29 8.33 -5.23
CA LYS A 19 -7.76 8.53 -6.61
C LYS A 19 -8.15 7.21 -7.26
N ARG A 20 -9.10 7.28 -8.19
CA ARG A 20 -9.50 6.13 -9.00
C ARG A 20 -8.31 5.63 -9.82
N GLY A 21 -8.07 4.32 -9.78
CA GLY A 21 -6.92 3.68 -10.43
C GLY A 21 -5.86 3.17 -9.45
N ILE A 22 -6.02 3.41 -8.15
CA ILE A 22 -5.10 2.86 -7.13
C ILE A 22 -4.93 1.34 -7.21
N TRP A 23 -5.96 0.59 -7.67
CA TRP A 23 -5.87 -0.85 -7.82
C TRP A 23 -4.81 -1.31 -8.82
N SER A 24 -4.66 -0.62 -9.96
CA SER A 24 -3.63 -0.99 -10.93
C SER A 24 -2.24 -0.72 -10.39
N GLU A 25 -2.08 0.30 -9.54
CA GLU A 25 -0.82 0.55 -8.84
C GLU A 25 -0.56 -0.51 -7.76
N LEU A 26 -1.53 -0.82 -6.90
CA LEU A 26 -1.38 -1.79 -5.81
C LEU A 26 -1.19 -3.24 -6.29
N LEU A 27 -1.76 -3.60 -7.44
CA LEU A 27 -1.67 -4.95 -8.01
C LEU A 27 -0.59 -5.09 -9.09
N LYS A 28 0.31 -4.11 -9.23
CA LYS A 28 1.37 -4.19 -10.22
C LYS A 28 2.36 -5.30 -9.90
N MET A 29 2.86 -5.93 -10.95
CA MET A 29 3.85 -7.00 -10.83
C MET A 29 5.23 -6.43 -10.53
N PRO A 30 6.03 -7.09 -9.69
CA PRO A 30 7.38 -6.66 -9.41
C PRO A 30 8.33 -6.92 -10.58
N THR A 31 9.28 -6.00 -10.76
CA THR A 31 10.34 -6.15 -11.76
C THR A 31 11.39 -7.12 -11.23
N PRO A 32 11.81 -8.14 -12.00
CA PRO A 32 12.90 -9.02 -11.61
C PRO A 32 14.22 -8.24 -11.64
N LYS A 33 15.09 -8.50 -10.67
CA LYS A 33 16.46 -7.96 -10.68
C LYS A 33 17.21 -8.50 -11.90
N PRO A 34 18.12 -7.70 -12.50
CA PRO A 34 18.93 -8.16 -13.61
C PRO A 34 19.75 -9.38 -13.18
N ARG A 35 19.66 -10.45 -13.96
CA ARG A 35 20.46 -11.66 -13.76
C ARG A 35 21.86 -11.43 -14.31
N ALA A 36 22.85 -12.09 -13.72
CA ALA A 36 24.18 -12.14 -14.29
C ALA A 36 24.09 -12.75 -15.69
N PHE A 37 24.74 -12.11 -16.66
CA PHE A 37 24.83 -12.61 -18.02
C PHE A 37 26.22 -12.37 -18.58
N ASN A 38 26.64 -13.23 -19.48
CA ASN A 38 27.80 -13.02 -20.34
C ASN A 38 27.31 -12.70 -21.75
N ASP A 39 27.98 -11.75 -22.39
CA ASP A 39 27.70 -11.30 -23.75
C ASP A 39 29.01 -11.40 -24.54
N TRP A 40 29.12 -12.46 -25.35
CA TRP A 40 30.33 -12.79 -26.08
C TRP A 40 30.23 -12.23 -27.51
N PRO A 41 31.23 -11.48 -28.02
CA PRO A 41 31.14 -10.84 -29.34
C PRO A 41 30.92 -11.80 -30.51
N ASP A 42 31.38 -13.04 -30.34
CA ASP A 42 31.37 -14.07 -31.37
C ASP A 42 30.12 -14.97 -31.32
N GLU A 43 29.25 -14.78 -30.32
CA GLU A 43 28.02 -15.56 -30.14
C GLU A 43 26.76 -14.71 -30.32
N HIS A 44 25.67 -15.37 -30.67
CA HIS A 44 24.37 -14.71 -30.78
C HIS A 44 23.63 -14.73 -29.46
N GLY A 45 23.30 -13.55 -28.95
CA GLY A 45 22.49 -13.40 -27.75
C GLY A 45 23.32 -13.32 -26.48
N LYS A 46 22.67 -13.55 -25.34
CA LYS A 46 23.26 -13.44 -24.01
C LYS A 46 23.09 -14.75 -23.27
N ASP A 47 24.16 -15.20 -22.63
CA ASP A 47 24.14 -16.36 -21.75
C ASP A 47 23.79 -15.91 -20.33
N TYR A 48 22.63 -16.29 -19.83
CA TYR A 48 22.12 -15.89 -18.52
C TYR A 48 22.35 -16.99 -17.49
N ASP A 49 22.77 -16.60 -16.28
CA ASP A 49 22.85 -17.53 -15.14
C ASP A 49 21.49 -18.22 -14.96
N THR A 50 21.45 -19.55 -14.95
CA THR A 50 20.23 -20.35 -14.77
C THR A 50 20.12 -20.96 -13.36
N ILE A 51 21.18 -20.87 -12.55
CA ILE A 51 21.29 -21.54 -11.25
C ILE A 51 20.66 -20.68 -10.15
N SER A 52 20.93 -19.37 -10.14
CA SER A 52 20.46 -18.50 -9.07
C SER A 52 18.95 -18.28 -9.10
N PRO A 53 18.27 -18.23 -7.93
CA PRO A 53 16.84 -17.96 -7.86
C PRO A 53 16.51 -16.54 -8.36
N THR A 54 15.33 -16.37 -8.96
CA THR A 54 14.85 -15.05 -9.39
C THR A 54 14.49 -14.21 -8.16
N VAL A 55 15.18 -13.09 -8.01
CA VAL A 55 14.93 -12.10 -6.95
C VAL A 55 14.32 -10.86 -7.57
N PHE A 56 13.35 -10.25 -6.91
CA PHE A 56 12.65 -9.07 -7.38
C PHE A 56 13.20 -7.78 -6.77
N GLU A 57 13.02 -6.67 -7.48
CA GLU A 57 13.27 -5.32 -6.98
C GLU A 57 12.18 -4.91 -5.97
N PRO A 58 12.50 -4.01 -5.01
CA PRO A 58 11.49 -3.40 -4.16
C PRO A 58 10.43 -2.71 -5.01
N LEU A 59 9.17 -2.84 -4.60
CA LEU A 59 8.07 -2.29 -5.38
C LEU A 59 7.77 -0.87 -4.93
N THR A 60 7.86 0.10 -5.83
CA THR A 60 7.59 1.52 -5.51
C THR A 60 6.25 1.97 -6.08
N TYR A 61 5.22 2.16 -5.26
CA TYR A 61 3.89 2.67 -5.62
C TYR A 61 3.85 4.19 -5.73
N ASN A 62 3.19 4.71 -6.76
CA ASN A 62 2.87 6.14 -6.88
C ASN A 62 1.37 6.32 -6.71
N ILE A 63 0.95 6.78 -5.53
CA ILE A 63 -0.45 6.85 -5.14
C ILE A 63 -0.90 8.30 -5.10
N ASP A 64 -1.85 8.64 -5.97
CA ASP A 64 -2.51 9.94 -5.95
C ASP A 64 -3.62 9.98 -4.89
N CYS A 65 -3.59 11.01 -4.06
CA CYS A 65 -4.48 11.22 -2.93
C CYS A 65 -5.17 12.58 -2.98
N TYR A 66 -6.35 12.65 -2.38
CA TYR A 66 -7.10 13.86 -2.10
C TYR A 66 -7.34 14.02 -0.60
N MET A 67 -7.16 15.23 -0.09
CA MET A 67 -7.59 15.62 1.26
C MET A 67 -8.63 16.72 1.17
N THR A 68 -9.59 16.66 2.10
CA THR A 68 -10.63 17.69 2.25
C THR A 68 -10.62 18.29 3.64
N SER A 69 -10.61 19.61 3.70
CA SER A 69 -10.51 20.35 4.97
C SER A 69 -11.43 21.57 4.94
N THR A 70 -11.88 22.04 6.12
CA THR A 70 -12.75 23.22 6.23
C THR A 70 -11.99 24.54 6.32
N SER A 71 -10.70 24.49 6.64
CA SER A 71 -9.82 25.66 6.71
C SER A 71 -8.38 25.26 6.43
N LEU A 72 -7.54 26.25 6.11
CA LEU A 72 -6.10 26.04 5.94
C LEU A 72 -5.41 25.58 7.24
N SER A 73 -5.88 26.04 8.40
CA SER A 73 -5.35 25.60 9.70
C SER A 73 -5.64 24.12 9.96
N ARG A 74 -6.89 23.67 9.72
CA ARG A 74 -7.26 22.25 9.86
C ARG A 74 -6.51 21.36 8.87
N LEU A 75 -6.25 21.87 7.68
CA LEU A 75 -5.45 21.18 6.67
C LEU A 75 -4.02 20.93 7.17
N GLN A 76 -3.38 21.92 7.80
CA GLN A 76 -2.05 21.75 8.41
C GLN A 76 -2.09 20.69 9.51
N GLU A 77 -3.04 20.76 10.44
CA GLU A 77 -3.20 19.77 11.51
C GLU A 77 -3.37 18.34 10.95
N GLN A 78 -4.21 18.17 9.93
CA GLN A 78 -4.42 16.86 9.28
C GLN A 78 -3.15 16.34 8.59
N ARG A 79 -2.37 17.24 7.99
CA ARG A 79 -1.07 16.89 7.38
C ARG A 79 -0.05 16.49 8.42
N ASP A 80 0.01 17.19 9.55
CA ASP A 80 0.93 16.86 10.64
C ASP A 80 0.63 15.47 11.20
N VAL A 81 -0.66 15.15 11.39
CA VAL A 81 -1.08 13.81 11.83
C VAL A 81 -0.74 12.74 10.79
N LEU A 82 -0.98 13.00 9.49
CA LEU A 82 -0.58 12.06 8.44
C LEU A 82 0.94 11.86 8.43
N LEU A 83 1.70 12.95 8.52
CA LEU A 83 3.16 12.92 8.52
C LEU A 83 3.72 12.20 9.74
N ASP A 84 3.06 12.29 10.90
CA ASP A 84 3.41 11.56 12.12
C ASP A 84 3.36 10.04 11.91
N ILE A 85 2.43 9.56 11.08
CA ILE A 85 2.37 8.14 10.71
C ILE A 85 3.41 7.82 9.63
N LEU A 86 3.53 8.66 8.61
CA LEU A 86 4.45 8.44 7.48
C LEU A 86 5.93 8.49 7.90
N LYS A 87 6.29 9.24 8.94
CA LYS A 87 7.68 9.35 9.43
C LYS A 87 8.19 8.11 10.15
N ASN A 88 7.33 7.12 10.45
CA ASN A 88 7.75 5.92 11.15
C ASN A 88 8.82 5.16 10.33
N PRO A 89 10.05 4.96 10.86
CA PRO A 89 11.12 4.29 10.13
C PRO A 89 10.81 2.83 9.79
N SER A 90 9.97 2.18 10.60
CA SER A 90 9.53 0.80 10.37
C SER A 90 8.47 0.69 9.26
N GLY A 91 8.01 1.82 8.71
CA GLY A 91 6.89 1.88 7.78
C GLY A 91 5.54 1.90 8.49
N PHE A 92 4.49 1.72 7.70
CA PHE A 92 3.11 1.67 8.14
C PHE A 92 2.30 0.68 7.29
N ASN A 93 1.17 0.22 7.82
CA ASN A 93 0.26 -0.69 7.16
C ASN A 93 -0.87 0.07 6.47
N LEU A 94 -0.99 -0.10 5.16
CA LEU A 94 -2.13 0.32 4.36
C LEU A 94 -2.98 -0.89 4.04
N ARG A 95 -4.21 -0.92 4.55
CA ARG A 95 -5.19 -1.96 4.24
C ARG A 95 -6.23 -1.46 3.27
N ALA A 96 -6.47 -2.27 2.25
CA ALA A 96 -7.49 -2.06 1.24
C ALA A 96 -8.65 -3.02 1.51
N ASP A 97 -9.76 -2.51 2.02
CA ASP A 97 -10.90 -3.35 2.42
C ASP A 97 -11.52 -4.07 1.21
N GLU A 98 -11.56 -3.42 0.04
CA GLU A 98 -12.10 -4.03 -1.18
C GLU A 98 -11.23 -5.15 -1.73
N LEU A 99 -9.91 -5.14 -1.44
CA LEU A 99 -9.01 -6.24 -1.80
C LEU A 99 -8.93 -7.32 -0.71
N GLY A 100 -9.34 -7.01 0.52
CA GLY A 100 -9.09 -7.86 1.68
C GLY A 100 -7.59 -8.06 1.96
N ARG A 101 -6.74 -7.10 1.55
CA ARG A 101 -5.28 -7.20 1.64
C ARG A 101 -4.69 -6.01 2.37
N SER A 102 -3.63 -6.27 3.11
CA SER A 102 -2.83 -5.27 3.82
C SER A 102 -1.44 -5.20 3.21
N PHE A 103 -0.91 -4.00 3.07
CA PHE A 103 0.40 -3.70 2.48
C PHE A 103 1.26 -2.99 3.52
N ALA A 104 2.45 -3.52 3.81
CA ALA A 104 3.45 -2.86 4.63
C ALA A 104 4.26 -1.93 3.74
N LEU A 105 4.09 -0.63 3.95
CA LEU A 105 4.60 0.43 3.08
C LEU A 105 5.53 1.36 3.85
N ARG A 106 6.52 1.89 3.17
CA ARG A 106 7.41 2.94 3.68
C ARG A 106 7.26 4.19 2.83
N TYR A 107 7.18 5.34 3.48
CA TYR A 107 7.17 6.63 2.80
C TYR A 107 8.56 6.96 2.24
N VAL A 108 8.62 7.30 0.95
CA VAL A 108 9.86 7.72 0.27
C VAL A 108 9.81 9.21 -0.03
N SER A 109 8.78 9.66 -0.73
CA SER A 109 8.63 11.05 -1.13
C SER A 109 7.17 11.40 -1.40
N SER A 110 6.88 12.69 -1.46
CA SER A 110 5.60 13.20 -1.96
C SER A 110 5.86 14.29 -2.99
N ASN A 111 4.99 14.39 -3.98
CA ASN A 111 5.10 15.41 -5.02
C ASN A 111 3.74 16.03 -5.34
N GLY A 112 3.78 17.19 -6.00
CA GLY A 112 2.59 17.76 -6.64
C GLY A 112 1.49 18.19 -5.68
N LEU A 113 1.83 18.79 -4.53
CA LEU A 113 0.83 19.40 -3.66
C LEU A 113 0.10 20.53 -4.38
N ARG A 114 -1.18 20.33 -4.64
CA ARG A 114 -2.05 21.31 -5.28
C ARG A 114 -3.27 21.57 -4.43
N ILE A 115 -3.40 22.80 -3.96
CA ILE A 115 -4.58 23.27 -3.25
C ILE A 115 -5.50 23.93 -4.26
N PHE A 116 -6.77 23.55 -4.27
CA PHE A 116 -7.79 24.17 -5.11
C PHE A 116 -9.11 24.32 -4.37
N ASN A 117 -9.79 25.44 -4.64
CA ASN A 117 -11.06 25.79 -4.01
C ASN A 117 -12.11 25.91 -5.13
N PRO A 118 -12.97 24.91 -5.33
CA PRO A 118 -14.01 25.00 -6.33
C PRO A 118 -15.00 26.11 -5.96
N LEU A 119 -15.30 27.00 -6.92
CA LEU A 119 -16.17 28.18 -6.75
C LEU A 119 -17.56 27.87 -6.18
N ARG A 120 -18.02 26.61 -6.30
CA ARG A 120 -19.35 26.15 -5.89
C ARG A 120 -19.40 25.57 -4.48
N THR A 121 -18.26 25.31 -3.85
CA THR A 121 -18.18 24.69 -2.53
C THR A 121 -17.66 25.71 -1.53
N ASN A 122 -18.57 26.33 -0.78
CA ASN A 122 -18.21 27.39 0.15
C ASN A 122 -17.47 26.81 1.36
N GLY A 123 -16.23 27.25 1.60
CA GLY A 123 -15.47 26.92 2.81
C GLY A 123 -14.86 25.51 2.88
N ILE A 124 -14.73 24.79 1.77
CA ILE A 124 -13.98 23.53 1.72
C ILE A 124 -12.74 23.71 0.84
N VAL A 125 -11.59 23.40 1.43
CA VAL A 125 -10.29 23.36 0.77
C VAL A 125 -10.04 21.93 0.31
N TYR A 126 -9.79 21.76 -0.99
CA TYR A 126 -9.40 20.49 -1.58
C TYR A 126 -7.91 20.51 -1.86
N THR A 127 -7.24 19.41 -1.55
CA THR A 127 -5.81 19.26 -1.78
C THR A 127 -5.55 17.96 -2.49
N GLU A 128 -4.87 18.01 -3.63
CA GLU A 128 -4.34 16.84 -4.34
C GLU A 128 -2.84 16.76 -4.08
N PHE A 129 -2.32 15.55 -3.91
CA PHE A 129 -0.89 15.27 -3.85
C PHE A 129 -0.63 13.81 -4.18
N SER A 130 0.59 13.50 -4.61
CA SER A 130 1.02 12.13 -4.83
C SER A 130 1.98 11.67 -3.71
N LEU A 131 1.85 10.40 -3.33
CA LEU A 131 2.73 9.71 -2.38
C LEU A 131 3.49 8.62 -3.12
N THR A 132 4.81 8.67 -3.02
CA THR A 132 5.71 7.60 -3.44
C THR A 132 5.97 6.70 -2.24
N LEU A 133 5.47 5.46 -2.30
CA LEU A 133 5.59 4.48 -1.24
C LEU A 133 6.39 3.27 -1.72
N GLU A 134 7.28 2.75 -0.89
CA GLU A 134 8.05 1.54 -1.18
C GLU A 134 7.52 0.37 -0.35
N ASN A 135 7.40 -0.80 -0.98
CA ASN A 135 7.05 -2.05 -0.32
C ASN A 135 8.25 -2.99 -0.38
N THR A 136 8.70 -3.39 0.81
CA THR A 136 9.82 -4.31 1.05
C THR A 136 9.38 -5.77 1.18
N PHE A 137 8.13 -6.08 0.83
CA PHE A 137 7.49 -7.39 0.94
C PHE A 137 7.56 -7.98 2.34
N ALA A 138 7.55 -7.12 3.36
CA ALA A 138 7.40 -7.57 4.73
C ALA A 138 6.06 -8.31 4.85
N PRO A 139 6.02 -9.49 5.50
CA PRO A 139 4.78 -10.24 5.64
C PRO A 139 3.79 -9.39 6.44
N VAL A 140 2.69 -9.03 5.80
CA VAL A 140 1.57 -8.36 6.44
C VAL A 140 0.57 -9.43 6.86
N GLY A 141 -0.06 -9.26 8.02
CA GLY A 141 -1.12 -10.16 8.46
C GLY A 141 -2.24 -10.22 7.42
N VAL A 142 -2.72 -11.44 7.15
CA VAL A 142 -3.98 -11.66 6.43
C VAL A 142 -5.05 -11.89 7.49
N ASP A 143 -6.06 -11.03 7.52
CA ASP A 143 -7.19 -11.22 8.42
C ASP A 143 -8.12 -12.26 7.82
N PHE A 144 -8.25 -13.40 8.49
CA PHE A 144 -9.22 -14.42 8.14
C PHE A 144 -10.49 -14.19 8.94
N TYR A 145 -11.59 -13.89 8.24
CA TYR A 145 -12.92 -13.92 8.85
C TYR A 145 -13.45 -15.35 8.76
N LEU A 146 -13.51 -16.01 9.91
CA LEU A 146 -14.20 -17.29 10.03
C LEU A 146 -15.70 -17.01 10.17
N ALA A 147 -16.46 -17.28 9.11
CA ALA A 147 -17.91 -17.22 9.15
C ALA A 147 -18.50 -18.63 8.99
N ASP A 148 -19.16 -19.12 10.03
CA ASP A 148 -20.08 -20.25 9.96
C ASP A 148 -21.51 -19.71 9.77
N VAL A 149 -22.40 -20.49 9.15
CA VAL A 149 -23.82 -20.14 8.92
C VAL A 149 -24.54 -19.79 10.23
N ASN A 150 -24.05 -20.31 11.37
CA ASN A 150 -24.58 -20.05 12.71
C ASN A 150 -23.61 -19.28 13.63
N GLY A 151 -22.48 -18.79 13.10
CA GLY A 151 -21.47 -18.07 13.89
C GLY A 151 -20.69 -18.92 14.89
N LEU A 152 -20.64 -20.25 14.73
CA LEU A 152 -19.92 -21.17 15.62
C LEU A 152 -18.75 -21.82 14.89
N ILE A 153 -17.55 -21.63 15.43
CA ILE A 153 -16.34 -22.34 14.98
C ILE A 153 -16.13 -23.51 15.94
N LEU A 154 -16.31 -24.73 15.47
CA LEU A 154 -16.03 -25.94 16.24
C LEU A 154 -14.54 -26.28 16.11
N SER A 155 -13.78 -26.07 17.19
CA SER A 155 -12.41 -26.58 17.33
C SER A 155 -12.39 -27.74 18.32
N TYR A 156 -11.59 -28.78 18.05
CA TYR A 156 -11.33 -29.83 19.01
C TYR A 156 -10.31 -29.34 20.06
N PRO A 157 -10.44 -29.70 21.36
CA PRO A 157 -9.51 -29.27 22.41
C PRO A 157 -8.05 -29.58 22.11
N ASP A 158 -7.82 -30.66 21.36
CA ASP A 158 -6.48 -31.24 21.14
C ASP A 158 -5.92 -30.95 19.73
N LYS A 159 -6.63 -30.16 18.91
CA LYS A 159 -6.19 -29.83 17.54
C LYS A 159 -6.06 -28.32 17.35
N PRO A 160 -4.85 -27.81 17.07
CA PRO A 160 -4.70 -26.41 16.72
C PRO A 160 -5.39 -26.11 15.39
N ILE A 161 -6.05 -24.96 15.29
CA ILE A 161 -6.43 -24.39 14.00
C ILE A 161 -5.15 -23.85 13.39
N LEU A 162 -4.66 -24.51 12.35
CA LEU A 162 -3.46 -24.09 11.63
C LEU A 162 -3.86 -23.08 10.56
N PHE A 163 -3.32 -21.87 10.67
CA PHE A 163 -3.36 -20.89 9.58
C PHE A 163 -2.00 -20.89 8.91
N GLU A 164 -1.91 -21.37 7.67
CA GLU A 164 -0.74 -21.08 6.84
C GLU A 164 -0.83 -19.63 6.40
N GLN A 165 0.07 -18.80 6.92
CA GLN A 165 0.26 -17.44 6.47
C GLN A 165 0.71 -17.52 5.01
N GLN A 166 -0.22 -17.29 4.07
CA GLN A 166 0.17 -17.04 2.69
C GLN A 166 0.97 -15.74 2.70
N LYS A 167 2.30 -15.89 2.65
CA LYS A 167 3.21 -14.81 2.29
C LYS A 167 2.63 -14.19 1.04
N GLN A 168 2.54 -12.86 0.99
CA GLN A 168 2.13 -12.15 -0.21
C GLN A 168 3.07 -12.61 -1.33
N LEU A 169 2.60 -13.57 -2.14
CA LEU A 169 3.40 -14.13 -3.22
C LEU A 169 3.52 -13.07 -4.30
N PHE A 170 2.47 -12.27 -4.52
CA PHE A 170 2.43 -11.01 -5.28
C PHE A 170 1.25 -10.16 -4.79
#